data_AF-Q54XR2-F1
#
_entry.id   AF-Q54XR2-F1
#
_cell.length_a   1.000
_cell.length_b   1.000
_cell.length_c   1.000
_cell.angle_alpha   90.00
_cell.angle_beta   90.00
_cell.angle_gamma   90.00
#
_symmetry.space_group_name_H-M   'P 1'
#
loop_
_entity.id
_entity.type
_entity.pdbx_description
1 polymer ?
#
loop_
_entity_poly.entity_id
_entity_poly.type
_entity_poly.pdbx_seq_one_letter_code
_entity_poly.pdbx_strand_id
1 'polypeptide(L)'
;MSDPLIVSYNDSAIYQSDINILKSNQWLNDSIISFYLEWLKDGGEDNKNKIPNQVLLLSPSVVFCCSFVESEQEIQLMFEQPLSLKTKEVIFFPLTNNRDPNVIGGGTHWSLLIFIKSLNKFIYYDSINSFNSSDAIFIISKFKFLLSSPPPKTNLKEFLINQKTPQQQNGYDCGLYVLSIIEELLKLIIKENENNKGEENKISYKDLLLSEFTNELLFKEITPNYIKDKRVEILNTILKLKK
;
A
#
# COMPACT_ATOMS: atom_id res chain seq x y z
N MET A 1 0.58 -32.51 -0.17
CA MET A 1 0.23 -32.23 -1.58
C MET A 1 1.08 -31.06 -2.04
N SER A 2 1.49 -31.02 -3.31
CA SER A 2 2.16 -29.85 -3.89
C SER A 2 1.18 -28.68 -4.02
N ASP A 3 1.63 -27.47 -3.73
CA ASP A 3 0.90 -26.22 -3.99
C ASP A 3 1.42 -25.64 -5.33
N PRO A 4 0.70 -25.81 -6.46
CA PRO A 4 1.22 -25.44 -7.76
C PRO A 4 1.19 -23.92 -7.97
N LEU A 5 2.21 -23.41 -8.66
CA LEU A 5 2.26 -22.04 -9.17
C LEU A 5 1.17 -21.87 -10.24
N ILE A 6 0.34 -20.82 -10.10
CA ILE A 6 -0.76 -20.50 -11.01
C ILE A 6 -0.38 -19.33 -11.92
N VAL A 7 0.19 -18.27 -11.36
CA VAL A 7 0.66 -17.09 -12.09
C VAL A 7 2.00 -16.64 -11.53
N SER A 8 2.93 -16.30 -12.41
CA SER A 8 4.08 -15.44 -12.09
C SER A 8 3.89 -14.14 -12.85
N TYR A 9 3.89 -13.02 -12.13
CA TYR A 9 3.62 -11.69 -12.68
C TYR A 9 4.60 -10.68 -12.07
N ASN A 10 5.54 -10.20 -12.89
CA ASN A 10 6.68 -9.38 -12.44
C ASN A 10 7.37 -10.03 -11.22
N ASP A 11 7.51 -9.27 -10.12
CA ASP A 11 8.14 -9.72 -8.88
C ASP A 11 7.19 -10.48 -7.94
N SER A 12 6.02 -10.90 -8.43
CA SER A 12 5.01 -11.61 -7.66
C SER A 12 4.73 -13.02 -8.20
N ALA A 13 4.35 -13.92 -7.29
CA ALA A 13 3.96 -15.28 -7.59
C ALA A 13 2.68 -15.63 -6.83
N ILE A 14 1.74 -16.25 -7.54
CA ILE A 14 0.45 -16.70 -7.02
C ILE A 14 0.33 -18.20 -7.18
N TYR A 15 0.04 -18.89 -6.08
CA TYR A 15 -0.12 -20.34 -5.99
C TYR A 15 -1.60 -20.73 -5.82
N GLN A 16 -1.87 -22.04 -5.81
CA GLN A 16 -3.24 -22.53 -5.66
C GLN A 16 -3.81 -22.22 -4.28
N SER A 17 -2.99 -22.18 -3.24
CA SER A 17 -3.38 -21.74 -1.89
C SER A 17 -3.87 -20.29 -1.87
N ASP A 18 -3.22 -19.38 -2.59
CA ASP A 18 -3.64 -17.98 -2.72
C ASP A 18 -5.00 -17.83 -3.41
N ILE A 19 -5.25 -18.64 -4.45
CA ILE A 19 -6.57 -18.72 -5.08
C ILE A 19 -7.64 -19.17 -4.09
N ASN A 20 -7.31 -20.10 -3.18
CA ASN A 20 -8.25 -20.59 -2.18
C ASN A 20 -8.56 -19.52 -1.13
N ILE A 21 -7.59 -18.67 -0.77
CA ILE A 21 -7.81 -17.48 0.08
C ILE A 21 -8.82 -16.54 -0.60
N LEU A 22 -8.65 -16.24 -1.89
CA LEU A 22 -9.56 -15.35 -2.61
C LEU A 22 -10.97 -15.93 -2.80
N LYS A 23 -11.08 -17.25 -2.95
CA LYS A 23 -12.36 -17.97 -3.01
C LYS A 23 -13.05 -18.09 -1.65
N SER A 24 -12.35 -17.80 -0.56
CA SER A 24 -12.87 -17.87 0.79
C SER A 24 -12.89 -16.49 1.46
N ASN A 25 -13.60 -16.37 2.58
CA ASN A 25 -13.67 -15.16 3.38
C ASN A 25 -12.48 -15.10 4.35
N GLN A 26 -11.26 -15.13 3.80
CA GLN A 26 -10.01 -15.14 4.56
C GLN A 26 -9.20 -13.85 4.36
N TRP A 27 -8.31 -13.55 5.31
CA TRP A 27 -7.32 -12.48 5.17
C TRP A 27 -6.51 -12.67 3.90
N LEU A 28 -6.29 -11.58 3.17
CA LEU A 28 -5.29 -11.58 2.11
C LEU A 28 -3.90 -11.77 2.73
N ASN A 29 -3.04 -12.48 2.03
CA ASN A 29 -1.63 -12.62 2.38
C ASN A 29 -0.76 -11.69 1.52
N ASP A 30 0.54 -11.67 1.83
CA ASP A 30 1.55 -10.86 1.16
C ASP A 30 1.60 -11.12 -0.35
N SER A 31 1.41 -12.36 -0.79
CA SER A 31 1.47 -12.76 -2.20
C SER A 31 0.36 -12.09 -3.02
N ILE A 32 -0.88 -12.13 -2.51
CA ILE A 32 -2.04 -11.53 -3.18
C ILE A 32 -1.90 -10.00 -3.24
N ILE A 33 -1.49 -9.38 -2.14
CA ILE A 33 -1.29 -7.92 -2.09
C ILE A 33 -0.15 -7.52 -3.03
N SER A 34 0.99 -8.22 -2.99
CA SER A 34 2.13 -7.97 -3.90
C SER A 34 1.71 -8.07 -5.36
N PHE A 35 1.01 -9.14 -5.74
CA PHE A 35 0.49 -9.33 -7.09
C PHE A 35 -0.37 -8.16 -7.55
N TYR A 36 -1.33 -7.74 -6.74
CA TYR A 36 -2.24 -6.68 -7.16
C TYR A 36 -1.50 -5.34 -7.28
N LEU A 37 -0.49 -5.07 -6.44
CA LEU A 37 0.35 -3.89 -6.57
C LEU A 37 1.25 -3.92 -7.82
N GLU A 38 1.78 -5.09 -8.22
CA GLU A 38 2.45 -5.25 -9.51
C GLU A 38 1.49 -4.98 -10.68
N TRP A 39 0.28 -5.52 -10.62
CA TRP A 39 -0.74 -5.32 -11.64
C TRP A 39 -1.16 -3.85 -11.76
N LEU A 40 -1.36 -3.14 -10.64
CA LEU A 40 -1.63 -1.70 -10.64
C LEU A 40 -0.44 -0.89 -11.19
N LYS A 41 0.80 -1.30 -10.92
CA LYS A 41 2.01 -0.66 -11.47
C LYS A 41 2.07 -0.70 -13.00
N ASP A 42 1.59 -1.78 -13.60
CA ASP A 42 1.52 -1.94 -15.06
C ASP A 42 0.29 -1.27 -15.71
N GLY A 43 -0.55 -0.58 -14.92
CA GLY A 43 -1.72 0.18 -15.38
C GLY A 43 -3.06 -0.46 -15.02
N GLY A 44 -3.07 -1.63 -14.38
CA GLY A 44 -4.30 -2.33 -14.05
C GLY A 44 -5.04 -2.80 -15.31
N GLU A 45 -6.37 -2.64 -15.35
CA GLU A 45 -7.18 -3.08 -16.50
C GLU A 45 -7.01 -2.12 -17.71
N ASP A 46 -6.71 -0.84 -17.46
CA ASP A 46 -6.40 0.14 -18.50
C ASP A 46 -4.89 0.43 -18.50
N ASN A 47 -4.14 -0.32 -19.31
CA ASN A 47 -2.68 -0.21 -19.48
C ASN A 47 -2.15 1.21 -19.80
N LYS A 48 -3.02 2.20 -20.04
CA LYS A 48 -2.66 3.62 -20.16
C LYS A 48 -2.45 4.32 -18.82
N ASN A 49 -2.97 3.77 -17.72
CA ASN A 49 -2.89 4.31 -16.35
C ASN A 49 -1.49 4.17 -15.74
N LYS A 50 -0.49 4.77 -16.38
CA LYS A 50 0.90 4.71 -15.90
C LYS A 50 1.07 5.54 -14.63
N ILE A 51 1.42 4.86 -13.55
CA ILE A 51 1.81 5.49 -12.30
C ILE A 51 3.00 6.43 -12.55
N PRO A 52 2.96 7.71 -12.09
CA PRO A 52 4.08 8.63 -12.26
C PRO A 52 5.37 8.10 -11.59
N ASN A 53 6.53 8.35 -12.20
CA ASN A 53 7.82 7.86 -11.68
C ASN A 53 8.15 8.34 -10.26
N GLN A 54 7.53 9.44 -9.80
CA GLN A 54 7.67 9.97 -8.44
C GLN A 54 6.86 9.18 -7.40
N VAL A 55 6.00 8.26 -7.82
CA VAL A 55 5.22 7.40 -6.94
C VAL A 55 5.88 6.03 -6.87
N LEU A 56 5.88 5.43 -5.68
CA LEU A 56 6.41 4.10 -5.42
C LEU A 56 5.40 3.29 -4.62
N LEU A 57 5.12 2.07 -5.07
CA LEU A 57 4.39 1.06 -4.30
C LEU A 57 5.40 0.04 -3.77
N LEU A 58 5.57 -0.04 -2.46
CA LEU A 58 6.35 -1.11 -1.85
C LEU A 58 5.51 -2.37 -1.75
N SER A 59 6.14 -3.53 -1.94
CA SER A 59 5.50 -4.81 -1.62
C SER A 59 5.47 -5.01 -0.09
N PRO A 60 4.46 -5.71 0.44
CA PRO A 60 4.43 -6.10 1.85
C PRO A 60 5.70 -6.81 2.31
N SER A 61 6.28 -7.67 1.48
CA SER A 61 7.50 -8.40 1.80
C SER A 61 8.70 -7.48 2.01
N VAL A 62 8.82 -6.38 1.26
CA VAL A 62 9.88 -5.38 1.49
C VAL A 62 9.67 -4.66 2.81
N VAL A 63 8.44 -4.22 3.10
CA VAL A 63 8.09 -3.54 4.35
C VAL A 63 8.32 -4.46 5.56
N PHE A 64 7.92 -5.71 5.46
CA PHE A 64 8.12 -6.73 6.49
C PHE A 64 9.60 -7.05 6.68
N CYS A 65 10.37 -7.25 5.60
CA CYS A 65 11.82 -7.47 5.68
C CYS A 65 12.54 -6.32 6.42
N CYS A 66 12.20 -5.07 6.11
CA CYS A 66 12.76 -3.88 6.77
C CYS A 66 12.47 -3.83 8.27
N SER A 67 11.42 -4.51 8.75
CA SER A 67 11.09 -4.57 10.18
C SER A 67 12.17 -5.29 11.00
N PHE A 68 12.95 -6.17 10.36
CA PHE A 68 13.98 -6.99 11.01
C PHE A 68 15.41 -6.46 10.81
N VAL A 69 15.60 -5.46 9.96
CA VAL A 69 16.89 -4.78 9.83
C VAL A 69 17.04 -3.82 11.01
N GLU A 70 18.08 -4.00 11.83
CA GLU A 70 18.24 -3.21 13.06
C GLU A 70 18.50 -1.73 12.76
N SER A 71 19.38 -1.45 11.80
CA SER A 71 19.82 -0.11 11.43
C SER A 71 18.96 0.48 10.30
N GLU A 72 18.42 1.68 10.51
CA GLU A 72 17.77 2.44 9.43
C GLU A 72 18.75 2.81 8.30
N GLN A 73 20.05 2.98 8.62
CA GLN A 73 21.07 3.32 7.65
C GLN A 73 21.33 2.14 6.72
N GLU A 74 21.26 0.91 7.25
CA GLU A 74 21.33 -0.30 6.45
C GLU A 74 20.12 -0.41 5.50
N ILE A 75 18.90 -0.15 5.98
CA ILE A 75 17.71 -0.09 5.14
C ILE A 75 17.89 0.95 4.03
N GLN A 76 18.38 2.15 4.37
CA GLN A 76 18.66 3.19 3.41
C GLN A 76 19.65 2.71 2.35
N LEU A 77 20.78 2.12 2.74
CA LEU A 77 21.78 1.61 1.80
C LEU A 77 21.23 0.50 0.89
N MET A 78 20.38 -0.38 1.44
CA MET A 78 19.75 -1.47 0.69
C MET A 78 18.76 -0.98 -0.35
N PHE A 79 17.98 0.07 -0.06
CA PHE A 79 16.80 0.41 -0.86
C PHE A 79 16.86 1.78 -1.55
N GLU A 80 17.72 2.70 -1.11
CA GLU A 80 17.76 4.06 -1.67
C GLU A 80 18.05 4.06 -3.17
N GLN A 81 19.09 3.34 -3.61
CA GLN A 81 19.43 3.26 -5.03
C GLN A 81 18.47 2.34 -5.81
N PRO A 82 18.21 1.09 -5.37
CA PRO A 82 17.34 0.18 -6.13
C PRO A 82 15.91 0.71 -6.32
N LEU A 83 15.37 1.43 -5.33
CA LEU A 83 14.03 2.01 -5.40
C LEU A 83 14.02 3.49 -5.81
N SER A 84 15.19 4.07 -6.08
CA SER A 84 15.36 5.50 -6.40
C SER A 84 14.67 6.43 -5.38
N LEU A 85 14.77 6.13 -4.08
CA LEU A 85 13.96 6.77 -3.03
C LEU A 85 14.08 8.32 -3.03
N LYS A 86 15.25 8.85 -3.41
CA LYS A 86 15.48 10.31 -3.53
C LYS A 86 14.53 11.02 -4.50
N THR A 87 14.11 10.34 -5.57
CA THR A 87 13.23 10.91 -6.61
C THR A 87 11.75 10.68 -6.32
N LYS A 88 11.42 9.91 -5.28
CA LYS A 88 10.04 9.61 -4.90
C LYS A 88 9.45 10.75 -4.07
N GLU A 89 8.25 11.16 -4.44
CA GLU A 89 7.45 12.16 -3.75
C GLU A 89 6.30 11.52 -2.95
N VAL A 90 5.83 10.35 -3.39
CA VAL A 90 4.80 9.56 -2.70
C VAL A 90 5.25 8.09 -2.64
N ILE A 91 5.23 7.50 -1.45
CA ILE A 91 5.59 6.09 -1.25
C ILE A 91 4.48 5.40 -0.46
N PHE A 92 3.91 4.34 -0.99
CA PHE A 92 2.88 3.52 -0.35
C PHE A 92 3.51 2.32 0.35
N PHE A 93 3.13 2.11 1.61
CA PHE A 93 3.61 1.05 2.49
C PHE A 93 2.38 0.24 2.97
N PRO A 94 2.00 -0.83 2.26
CA PRO A 94 1.10 -1.82 2.83
C PRO A 94 1.83 -2.51 4.00
N LEU A 95 1.25 -2.48 5.19
CA LEU A 95 1.85 -3.10 6.37
C LEU A 95 0.86 -3.98 7.12
N THR A 96 1.39 -5.07 7.67
CA THR A 96 0.70 -5.97 8.61
C THR A 96 1.23 -5.72 10.03
N ASN A 97 0.48 -6.14 11.04
CA ASN A 97 0.92 -6.14 12.44
C ASN A 97 1.74 -7.39 12.81
N ASN A 98 2.17 -8.20 11.83
CA ASN A 98 3.06 -9.32 12.10
C ASN A 98 4.43 -8.82 12.60
N ARG A 99 4.90 -9.39 13.72
CA ARG A 99 6.22 -9.11 14.32
C ARG A 99 7.11 -10.33 14.41
N ASP A 100 6.63 -11.50 13.99
CA ASP A 100 7.37 -12.75 14.06
C ASP A 100 7.58 -13.33 12.65
N PRO A 101 8.83 -13.36 12.15
CA PRO A 101 9.12 -13.88 10.82
C PRO A 101 8.98 -15.41 10.75
N ASN A 102 8.90 -16.09 11.89
CA ASN A 102 8.73 -17.54 11.97
C ASN A 102 7.26 -17.97 11.89
N VAL A 103 6.31 -17.02 12.04
CA VAL A 103 4.89 -17.29 11.90
C VAL A 103 4.46 -17.00 10.47
N ILE A 104 4.40 -18.05 9.66
CA ILE A 104 3.89 -17.98 8.28
C ILE A 104 2.43 -17.51 8.31
N GLY A 105 2.13 -16.46 7.56
CA GLY A 105 0.80 -15.84 7.59
C GLY A 105 0.45 -15.22 8.94
N GLY A 106 1.47 -14.85 9.73
CA GLY A 106 1.31 -14.13 10.97
C GLY A 106 0.74 -12.73 10.76
N GLY A 107 0.34 -12.11 11.86
CA GLY A 107 -0.44 -10.89 11.85
C GLY A 107 -1.94 -11.15 11.70
N THR A 108 -2.73 -10.18 12.12
CA THR A 108 -4.19 -10.24 12.20
C THR A 108 -4.85 -9.04 11.53
N HIS A 109 -4.08 -8.07 11.03
CA HIS A 109 -4.62 -6.87 10.42
C HIS A 109 -3.67 -6.22 9.42
N TRP A 110 -4.25 -5.70 8.33
CA TRP A 110 -3.56 -4.90 7.32
C TRP A 110 -3.98 -3.43 7.44
N SER A 111 -3.01 -2.54 7.23
CA SER A 111 -3.21 -1.10 7.19
C SER A 111 -2.30 -0.47 6.14
N LEU A 112 -2.55 0.78 5.79
CA LEU A 112 -1.79 1.50 4.77
C LEU A 112 -1.13 2.73 5.37
N LEU A 113 0.18 2.84 5.17
CA LEU A 113 0.93 4.05 5.44
C LEU A 113 1.40 4.64 4.10
N ILE A 114 1.34 5.96 3.95
CA ILE A 114 1.80 6.65 2.73
C ILE A 114 2.69 7.80 3.14
N PHE A 115 3.95 7.78 2.73
CA PHE A 115 4.86 8.92 2.87
C PHE A 115 4.57 9.94 1.78
N ILE A 116 4.44 11.22 2.16
CA ILE A 116 4.36 12.34 1.23
C ILE A 116 5.52 13.30 1.52
N LYS A 117 6.47 13.38 0.59
CA LYS A 117 7.72 14.12 0.78
C LYS A 117 7.51 15.62 0.96
N SER A 118 6.63 16.23 0.16
CA SER A 118 6.29 17.65 0.28
C SER A 118 5.60 18.01 1.60
N LEU A 119 4.95 17.04 2.25
CA LEU A 119 4.35 17.17 3.57
C LEU A 119 5.34 16.83 4.69
N ASN A 120 6.41 16.08 4.37
CA ASN A 120 7.37 15.52 5.31
C ASN A 120 6.70 14.73 6.45
N LYS A 121 5.63 13.99 6.12
CA LYS A 121 4.88 13.14 7.05
C LYS A 121 4.33 11.91 6.35
N PHE A 122 3.85 10.98 7.16
CA PHE A 122 3.12 9.82 6.72
C PHE A 122 1.63 10.00 7.01
N ILE A 123 0.78 9.72 6.01
CA ILE A 123 -0.66 9.60 6.19
C ILE A 123 -1.00 8.12 6.37
N TYR A 124 -1.99 7.83 7.21
CA TYR A 124 -2.27 6.48 7.66
C TYR A 124 -3.74 6.15 7.55
N TYR A 125 -4.05 5.06 6.85
CA TYR A 125 -5.39 4.53 6.68
C TYR A 125 -5.51 3.17 7.34
N ASP A 126 -6.59 3.01 8.11
CA ASP A 126 -6.87 1.80 8.88
C ASP A 126 -8.38 1.57 8.96
N SER A 127 -8.83 0.45 8.41
CA SER A 127 -10.24 0.07 8.35
C SER A 127 -10.80 -0.47 9.69
N ILE A 128 -10.00 -0.49 10.76
CA ILE A 128 -10.43 -0.80 12.14
C ILE A 128 -9.85 0.24 13.10
N ASN A 129 -10.43 1.44 13.18
CA ASN A 129 -10.20 2.43 14.24
C ASN A 129 -8.72 2.65 14.64
N SER A 130 -7.81 2.72 13.66
CA SER A 130 -6.37 2.90 13.91
C SER A 130 -5.74 1.79 14.76
N PHE A 131 -6.29 0.56 14.74
CA PHE A 131 -5.85 -0.62 15.47
C PHE A 131 -4.35 -0.90 15.31
N ASN A 132 -3.79 -0.64 14.13
CA ASN A 132 -2.40 -0.94 13.80
C ASN A 132 -1.44 0.27 13.89
N SER A 133 -1.81 1.29 14.68
CA SER A 133 -1.01 2.52 14.82
C SER A 133 0.39 2.29 15.39
N SER A 134 0.54 1.36 16.35
CA SER A 134 1.85 1.02 16.93
C SER A 134 2.83 0.53 15.87
N ASP A 135 2.32 -0.24 14.93
CA ASP A 135 3.08 -0.87 13.87
C ASP A 135 3.38 0.12 12.76
N ALA A 136 2.43 0.99 12.43
CA ALA A 136 2.69 2.14 11.58
C ALA A 136 3.84 3.02 12.12
N ILE A 137 3.83 3.35 13.42
CA ILE A 137 4.90 4.13 14.07
C ILE A 137 6.23 3.37 14.02
N PHE A 138 6.20 2.06 14.22
CA PHE A 138 7.40 1.25 14.10
C PHE A 138 7.95 1.23 12.68
N ILE A 139 7.12 1.08 11.65
CA ILE A 139 7.55 1.18 10.26
C ILE A 139 8.13 2.57 9.99
N ILE A 140 7.50 3.65 10.49
CA ILE A 140 8.09 5.00 10.42
C ILE A 140 9.50 5.01 11.04
N SER A 141 9.72 4.34 12.18
CA SER A 141 11.04 4.29 12.81
C SER A 141 12.13 3.65 11.93
N LYS A 142 11.74 2.72 11.05
CA LYS A 142 12.63 2.04 10.09
C LYS A 142 12.89 2.89 8.84
N PHE A 143 11.94 3.75 8.47
CA PHE A 143 12.01 4.60 7.29
C PHE A 143 12.16 6.10 7.62
N LYS A 144 12.54 6.48 8.84
CA LYS A 144 12.62 7.89 9.26
C LYS A 144 13.71 8.68 8.52
N PHE A 145 14.68 8.01 7.87
CA PHE A 145 15.63 8.63 6.94
C PHE A 145 14.96 9.31 5.73
N LEU A 146 13.70 8.96 5.42
CA LEU A 146 12.91 9.66 4.40
C LEU A 146 12.52 11.08 4.83
N LEU A 147 12.53 11.37 6.14
CA LEU A 147 12.15 12.67 6.68
C LEU A 147 13.29 13.67 6.54
N SER A 148 13.00 14.87 6.04
CA SER A 148 14.01 15.93 5.81
C SER A 148 14.66 16.47 7.09
N SER A 149 14.03 16.23 8.25
CA SER A 149 14.51 16.66 9.56
C SER A 149 14.18 15.57 10.58
N PRO A 150 14.97 14.49 10.71
CA PRO A 150 14.76 13.50 11.75
C PRO A 150 15.10 14.16 13.08
N PRO A 151 14.11 14.54 13.90
CA PRO A 151 14.39 15.44 15.00
C PRO A 151 15.10 14.67 16.13
N PRO A 152 16.05 15.32 16.84
CA PRO A 152 16.66 14.70 18.00
C PRO A 152 15.58 14.45 19.07
N LYS A 153 15.38 13.17 19.42
CA LYS A 153 14.42 12.67 20.43
C LYS A 153 12.94 13.02 20.20
N THR A 154 12.45 13.12 18.97
CA THR A 154 11.00 13.33 18.74
C THR A 154 10.15 12.08 18.89
N ASN A 155 8.93 12.33 19.33
CA ASN A 155 7.82 11.40 19.28
C ASN A 155 7.40 11.17 17.81
N LEU A 156 7.70 9.99 17.26
CA LEU A 156 7.37 9.64 15.86
C LEU A 156 5.87 9.75 15.55
N LYS A 157 4.99 9.76 16.55
CA LYS A 157 3.55 10.01 16.38
C LYS A 157 3.25 11.35 15.71
N GLU A 158 4.11 12.36 15.86
CA GLU A 158 3.94 13.68 15.25
C GLU A 158 4.05 13.66 13.71
N PHE A 159 4.70 12.62 13.18
CA PHE A 159 4.85 12.37 11.75
C PHE A 159 3.75 11.48 11.17
N LEU A 160 2.83 10.99 12.00
CA LEU A 160 1.72 10.14 11.59
C LEU A 160 0.42 10.96 11.58
N ILE A 161 -0.22 11.07 10.42
CA ILE A 161 -1.55 11.66 10.28
C ILE A 161 -2.55 10.53 10.08
N ASN A 162 -3.37 10.27 11.10
CA ASN A 162 -4.49 9.33 11.01
C ASN A 162 -5.58 9.91 10.10
N GLN A 163 -5.82 9.26 8.97
CA GLN A 163 -6.89 9.61 8.05
C GLN A 163 -8.19 8.93 8.45
N LYS A 164 -9.30 9.65 8.25
CA LYS A 164 -10.61 9.01 8.30
C LYS A 164 -10.63 7.95 7.19
N THR A 165 -11.03 6.74 7.55
CA THR A 165 -10.97 5.59 6.66
C THR A 165 -12.33 4.88 6.67
N PRO A 166 -12.87 4.47 5.52
CA PRO A 166 -14.02 3.57 5.47
C PRO A 166 -13.77 2.32 6.32
N GLN A 167 -14.69 2.02 7.24
CA GLN A 167 -14.50 0.97 8.23
C GLN A 167 -15.05 -0.37 7.73
N GLN A 168 -14.30 -1.44 7.97
CA GLN A 168 -14.74 -2.79 7.62
C GLN A 168 -15.85 -3.29 8.55
N GLN A 169 -16.74 -4.12 8.01
CA GLN A 169 -17.86 -4.70 8.75
C GLN A 169 -17.65 -6.18 9.11
N ASN A 170 -16.46 -6.71 8.82
CA ASN A 170 -16.07 -8.09 9.11
C ASN A 170 -14.65 -8.15 9.65
N GLY A 171 -14.15 -9.35 9.95
CA GLY A 171 -12.82 -9.53 10.51
C GLY A 171 -11.69 -9.70 9.50
N TYR A 172 -11.98 -9.81 8.20
CA TYR A 172 -11.02 -10.40 7.24
C TYR A 172 -10.71 -9.59 5.97
N ASP A 173 -11.43 -8.50 5.70
CA ASP A 173 -11.26 -7.74 4.46
C ASP A 173 -10.27 -6.58 4.53
N CYS A 174 -9.56 -6.37 5.65
CA CYS A 174 -8.60 -5.28 5.82
C CYS A 174 -7.60 -5.12 4.65
N GLY A 175 -7.08 -6.23 4.12
CA GLY A 175 -6.20 -6.21 2.94
C GLY A 175 -6.88 -5.67 1.67
N LEU A 176 -8.18 -5.92 1.49
CA LEU A 176 -8.95 -5.37 0.37
C LEU A 176 -9.19 -3.87 0.54
N TYR A 177 -9.41 -3.40 1.77
CA TYR A 177 -9.49 -1.96 2.06
C TYR A 177 -8.16 -1.27 1.70
N VAL A 178 -7.03 -1.85 2.08
CA VAL A 178 -5.69 -1.34 1.69
C VAL A 178 -5.57 -1.24 0.18
N LEU A 179 -5.84 -2.31 -0.57
CA LEU A 179 -5.74 -2.31 -2.03
C LEU A 179 -6.71 -1.32 -2.70
N SER A 180 -7.94 -1.24 -2.20
CA SER A 180 -8.96 -0.32 -2.73
C SER A 180 -8.58 1.13 -2.53
N ILE A 181 -8.05 1.49 -1.35
CA ILE A 181 -7.59 2.85 -1.07
C ILE A 181 -6.40 3.19 -1.97
N ILE A 182 -5.43 2.27 -2.12
CA ILE A 182 -4.29 2.48 -3.02
C ILE A 182 -4.78 2.78 -4.43
N GLU A 183 -5.69 1.95 -4.96
CA GLU A 183 -6.19 2.11 -6.32
C GLU A 183 -6.93 3.44 -6.54
N GLU A 184 -7.84 3.83 -5.64
CA GLU A 184 -8.57 5.09 -5.77
C GLU A 184 -7.64 6.32 -5.67
N LEU A 185 -6.64 6.27 -4.78
CA LEU A 185 -5.64 7.33 -4.68
C LEU A 185 -4.74 7.39 -5.94
N LEU A 186 -4.38 6.24 -6.51
CA LEU A 186 -3.61 6.17 -7.75
C LEU A 186 -4.39 6.74 -8.94
N LYS A 187 -5.70 6.46 -9.05
CA LYS A 187 -6.57 7.05 -10.09
C LYS A 187 -6.53 8.58 -10.03
N LEU A 188 -6.62 9.16 -8.83
CA LEU A 188 -6.50 10.61 -8.63
C LEU A 188 -5.12 11.13 -9.03
N ILE A 189 -4.05 10.46 -8.61
CA ILE A 189 -2.67 10.85 -8.94
C ILE A 189 -2.42 10.80 -10.45
N ILE A 190 -2.88 9.76 -11.14
CA ILE A 190 -2.70 9.57 -12.58
C ILE A 190 -3.45 10.67 -13.32
N LYS A 191 -4.73 10.90 -12.99
CA LYS A 191 -5.55 11.96 -13.58
C LYS A 191 -4.91 13.33 -13.41
N GLU A 192 -4.42 13.64 -12.20
CA GLU A 192 -3.74 14.91 -11.94
C GLU A 192 -2.43 15.03 -12.76
N ASN A 193 -1.69 13.94 -12.91
CA ASN A 193 -0.46 13.95 -13.69
C ASN A 193 -0.71 14.07 -15.21
N GLU A 194 -1.85 13.59 -15.70
CA GLU A 194 -2.25 13.74 -17.10
C GLU A 194 -2.71 15.16 -17.42
N ASN A 195 -3.49 15.79 -16.54
CA ASN A 195 -3.99 17.16 -16.72
C ASN A 195 -2.85 18.19 -16.73
N ASN A 196 -1.80 17.98 -15.92
CA ASN A 196 -0.72 18.94 -15.75
C ASN A 196 0.50 18.72 -16.65
N LYS A 197 0.37 18.01 -17.78
CA LYS A 197 1.45 17.91 -18.78
C LYS A 197 1.66 19.27 -19.47
N GLY A 198 2.18 20.26 -18.75
CA GLY A 198 2.55 21.58 -19.28
C GLY A 198 2.11 22.80 -18.46
N GLU A 199 1.45 22.64 -17.32
CA GLU A 199 0.90 23.78 -16.54
C GLU A 199 1.64 24.03 -15.23
N GLU A 200 1.81 25.31 -14.87
CA GLU A 200 2.45 25.77 -13.62
C GLU A 200 1.61 25.46 -12.36
N ASN A 201 0.32 25.14 -12.51
CA ASN A 201 -0.66 25.02 -11.42
C ASN A 201 -0.95 23.58 -10.96
N LYS A 202 0.05 22.67 -11.03
CA LYS A 202 -0.12 21.29 -10.57
C LYS A 202 -0.47 21.24 -9.08
N ILE A 203 -1.59 20.61 -8.72
CA ILE A 203 -1.95 20.37 -7.33
C ILE A 203 -0.88 19.48 -6.71
N SER A 204 -0.32 19.90 -5.57
CA SER A 204 0.70 19.11 -4.89
C SER A 204 0.10 17.78 -4.41
N TYR A 205 0.90 16.71 -4.35
CA TYR A 205 0.40 15.41 -3.84
C TYR A 205 -0.16 15.50 -2.42
N LYS A 206 0.39 16.39 -1.60
CA LYS A 206 -0.15 16.70 -0.27
C LYS A 206 -1.57 17.21 -0.38
N ASP A 207 -1.80 18.26 -1.17
CA ASP A 207 -3.11 18.91 -1.26
C ASP A 207 -4.14 18.03 -1.96
N LEU A 208 -3.69 17.22 -2.93
CA LEU A 208 -4.53 16.22 -3.58
C LEU A 208 -4.99 15.16 -2.58
N LEU A 209 -4.05 14.43 -1.95
CA LEU A 209 -4.36 13.25 -1.13
C LEU A 209 -5.01 13.60 0.22
N LEU A 210 -4.81 14.82 0.73
CA LEU A 210 -5.43 15.31 1.98
C LEU A 210 -6.67 16.18 1.75
N SER A 211 -7.12 16.34 0.50
CA SER A 211 -8.32 17.13 0.21
C SER A 211 -9.58 16.49 0.80
N GLU A 212 -10.52 17.34 1.19
CA GLU A 212 -11.86 16.90 1.61
C GLU A 212 -12.54 16.07 0.50
N PHE A 213 -12.40 16.50 -0.76
CA PHE A 213 -12.86 15.75 -1.93
C PHE A 213 -12.34 14.31 -1.96
N THR A 214 -11.03 14.11 -1.73
CA THR A 214 -10.45 12.76 -1.74
C THR A 214 -11.01 11.93 -0.60
N ASN A 215 -11.16 12.51 0.59
CA ASN A 215 -11.78 11.81 1.72
C ASN A 215 -13.24 11.42 1.40
N GLU A 216 -14.05 12.34 0.88
CA GLU A 216 -15.44 12.04 0.48
C GLU A 216 -15.51 10.94 -0.60
N LEU A 217 -14.62 10.98 -1.59
CA LEU A 217 -14.53 9.96 -2.63
C LEU A 217 -14.28 8.57 -2.02
N LEU A 218 -13.30 8.43 -1.13
CA LEU A 218 -12.99 7.15 -0.49
C LEU A 218 -14.21 6.60 0.28
N PHE A 219 -14.92 7.46 1.03
CA PHE A 219 -16.12 7.06 1.77
C PHE A 219 -17.32 6.72 0.87
N LYS A 220 -17.42 7.36 -0.28
CA LYS A 220 -18.48 7.10 -1.25
C LYS A 220 -18.25 5.79 -2.01
N GLU A 221 -17.02 5.56 -2.49
CA GLU A 221 -16.70 4.43 -3.37
C GLU A 221 -16.43 3.14 -2.59
N ILE A 222 -15.66 3.20 -1.50
CA ILE A 222 -15.20 2.01 -0.75
C ILE A 222 -16.25 1.57 0.26
N THR A 223 -17.31 0.96 -0.26
CA THR A 223 -18.40 0.35 0.50
C THR A 223 -18.16 -1.16 0.73
N PRO A 224 -18.88 -1.82 1.66
CA PRO A 224 -18.79 -3.27 1.83
C PRO A 224 -19.08 -4.07 0.54
N ASN A 225 -20.00 -3.58 -0.30
CA ASN A 225 -20.29 -4.21 -1.60
C ASN A 225 -19.12 -4.04 -2.57
N TYR A 226 -18.54 -2.84 -2.64
CA TYR A 226 -17.34 -2.59 -3.44
C TYR A 226 -16.20 -3.52 -3.04
N ILE A 227 -15.99 -3.73 -1.74
CA ILE A 227 -14.94 -4.63 -1.23
C ILE A 227 -15.19 -6.09 -1.61
N LYS A 228 -16.44 -6.55 -1.56
CA LYS A 228 -16.82 -7.88 -2.03
C LYS A 228 -16.53 -8.05 -3.51
N ASP A 229 -16.90 -7.05 -4.32
CA ASP A 229 -16.66 -7.05 -5.77
C ASP A 229 -15.16 -6.99 -6.07
N LYS A 230 -14.38 -6.22 -5.30
CA LYS A 230 -12.92 -6.15 -5.40
C LYS A 230 -12.25 -7.51 -5.18
N ARG A 231 -12.71 -8.31 -4.21
CA ARG A 231 -12.20 -9.68 -4.00
C ARG A 231 -12.40 -10.55 -5.25
N VAL A 232 -13.59 -10.47 -5.85
CA VAL A 232 -13.94 -11.21 -7.07
C VAL A 232 -13.14 -10.70 -8.26
N GLU A 233 -12.95 -9.40 -8.37
CA GLU A 233 -12.12 -8.77 -9.40
C GLU A 233 -10.69 -9.29 -9.35
N ILE A 234 -10.02 -9.25 -8.20
CA ILE A 234 -8.65 -9.74 -8.04
C ILE A 234 -8.54 -11.21 -8.45
N LEU A 235 -9.48 -12.04 -8.00
CA LEU A 235 -9.55 -13.46 -8.39
C LEU A 235 -9.66 -13.61 -9.91
N ASN A 236 -10.56 -12.88 -10.54
CA ASN A 236 -10.77 -12.94 -11.99
C ASN A 236 -9.54 -12.44 -12.75
N THR A 237 -8.86 -11.39 -12.29
CA THR A 237 -7.62 -10.89 -12.88
C THR A 237 -6.53 -11.96 -12.86
N ILE A 238 -6.34 -12.65 -11.74
CA ILE A 238 -5.38 -13.77 -11.66
C ILE A 238 -5.78 -14.90 -12.63
N LEU A 239 -7.06 -15.27 -12.66
CA LEU A 239 -7.53 -16.35 -13.54
C LEU A 239 -7.41 -16.00 -15.04
N LYS A 240 -7.54 -14.72 -15.42
CA LYS A 240 -7.28 -14.25 -16.79
C LYS A 240 -5.79 -14.37 -17.18
N LEU A 241 -4.88 -14.23 -16.22
CA LEU A 241 -3.43 -14.30 -16.43
C LEU A 241 -2.87 -15.72 -16.32
N LYS A 242 -3.68 -16.69 -15.88
CA LYS A 242 -3.31 -18.09 -15.79
C LYS A 242 -3.04 -18.64 -17.20
N LYS A 243 -1.77 -18.98 -17.46
CA LYS A 243 -1.34 -19.74 -18.64
C LYS A 243 -1.80 -21.20 -18.55
#